data_AF-A0A3L7U0K8-F1
#
_entry.id   AF-A0A3L7U0K8-F1
#
_cell.length_a   1.000
_cell.length_b   1.000
_cell.length_c   1.000
_cell.angle_alpha   90.00
_cell.angle_beta   90.00
_cell.angle_gamma   90.00
#
_symmetry.space_group_name_H-M   'P 1'
#
loop_
_entity.id
_entity.type
_entity.pdbx_description
1 polymer ?
#
loop_
_entity_poly.entity_id
_entity_poly.type
_entity_poly.pdbx_seq_one_letter_code
_entity_poly.pdbx_strand_id
1 'polypeptide(L)'
;MANKNKTEHETILRNAFRRMDGDEYQTIRQAYYKAVEGLRALADALENAAEPSRESSEALIAEHLIACTAINAMDSSELGVIL
;
A
#
# COMPACT_ATOMS: atom_id res chain seq x y z
N MET A 1 -16.37 13.04 -15.83
CA MET A 1 -16.71 11.62 -16.07
C MET A 1 -15.95 10.63 -15.17
N ALA A 2 -14.86 11.01 -14.49
CA ALA A 2 -14.12 10.12 -13.58
C ALA A 2 -14.89 9.63 -12.33
N ASN A 3 -15.86 10.40 -11.83
CA ASN A 3 -16.52 10.10 -10.55
C ASN A 3 -17.55 8.96 -10.61
N LYS A 4 -18.11 8.66 -11.80
CA LYS A 4 -19.05 7.53 -11.97
C LYS A 4 -18.34 6.16 -11.99
N ASN A 5 -17.12 6.12 -12.55
CA ASN A 5 -16.38 4.87 -12.71
C ASN A 5 -15.77 4.40 -11.39
N LYS A 6 -15.30 5.33 -10.54
CA LYS A 6 -14.80 5.02 -9.19
C LYS A 6 -15.88 4.36 -8.32
N THR A 7 -17.11 4.89 -8.37
CA THR A 7 -18.24 4.33 -7.62
C THR A 7 -18.68 2.95 -8.14
N GLU A 8 -18.54 2.68 -9.44
CA GLU A 8 -18.87 1.38 -10.02
C GLU A 8 -17.82 0.32 -9.68
N HIS A 9 -16.53 0.66 -9.81
CA HIS A 9 -15.45 -0.26 -9.47
C HIS A 9 -15.45 -0.63 -7.97
N GLU A 10 -15.65 0.35 -7.09
CA GLU A 10 -15.76 0.12 -5.66
C GLU A 10 -16.95 -0.80 -5.34
N THR A 11 -18.10 -0.58 -6.00
CA THR A 11 -19.29 -1.43 -5.83
C THR A 11 -19.02 -2.87 -6.27
N ILE A 12 -18.32 -3.07 -7.40
CA ILE A 12 -17.93 -4.39 -7.89
C ILE A 12 -17.01 -5.08 -6.88
N LEU A 13 -15.98 -4.39 -6.37
CA LEU A 13 -15.04 -4.92 -5.38
C LEU A 13 -15.75 -5.30 -4.08
N ARG A 14 -16.60 -4.42 -3.54
CA ARG A 14 -17.39 -4.73 -2.34
C ARG A 14 -18.28 -5.94 -2.53
N ASN A 15 -18.90 -6.09 -3.70
CA ASN A 15 -19.73 -7.25 -4.01
C ASN A 15 -18.91 -8.53 -4.19
N ALA A 16 -17.70 -8.44 -4.73
CA ALA A 16 -16.79 -9.58 -4.83
C ALA A 16 -16.41 -10.07 -3.42
N PHE A 17 -15.96 -9.19 -2.53
CA PHE A 17 -15.61 -9.55 -1.16
C PHE A 17 -16.78 -10.07 -0.33
N ARG A 18 -18.00 -9.58 -0.56
CA ARG A 18 -19.22 -10.12 0.10
C ARG A 18 -19.57 -11.54 -0.30
N ARG A 19 -19.17 -11.96 -1.51
CA ARG A 19 -19.46 -13.29 -2.06
C ARG A 19 -18.32 -14.29 -1.84
N MET A 20 -17.16 -13.77 -1.47
CA MET A 20 -15.97 -14.54 -1.13
C MET A 20 -16.20 -15.32 0.16
N ASP A 21 -15.61 -16.51 0.28
CA ASP A 21 -15.63 -17.23 1.55
C ASP A 21 -14.73 -16.52 2.60
N GLY A 22 -14.95 -16.88 3.86
CA GLY A 22 -14.26 -16.24 4.98
C GLY A 22 -12.74 -16.43 4.95
N ASP A 23 -12.26 -17.57 4.48
CA ASP A 23 -10.83 -17.91 4.48
C ASP A 23 -10.10 -17.19 3.35
N GLU A 24 -10.70 -17.13 2.17
CA GLU A 24 -10.23 -16.33 1.03
C GLU A 24 -10.17 -14.84 1.39
N TYR A 25 -11.23 -14.31 2.01
CA TYR A 25 -11.26 -12.92 2.46
C TYR A 25 -10.14 -12.61 3.46
N GLN A 26 -9.98 -13.45 4.49
CA GLN A 26 -8.92 -13.24 5.48
C GLN A 26 -7.53 -13.37 4.86
N THR A 27 -7.34 -14.28 3.90
CA THR A 27 -6.07 -14.44 3.20
C THR A 27 -5.68 -13.16 2.46
N ILE A 28 -6.61 -12.57 1.70
CA ILE A 28 -6.35 -11.32 0.96
C ILE A 28 -6.10 -10.17 1.94
N ARG A 29 -6.94 -10.04 2.97
CA ARG A 29 -6.81 -8.98 3.99
C ARG A 29 -5.46 -9.04 4.70
N GLN A 30 -5.02 -10.23 5.10
CA GLN A 30 -3.72 -10.41 5.74
C GLN A 30 -2.56 -10.12 4.78
N ALA A 31 -2.64 -10.58 3.53
CA ALA A 31 -1.62 -10.30 2.53
C ALA A 31 -1.48 -8.80 2.27
N TYR A 32 -2.61 -8.07 2.18
CA TYR A 32 -2.63 -6.62 2.00
C TYR A 32 -1.92 -5.91 3.16
N TYR A 33 -2.31 -6.18 4.41
CA TYR A 33 -1.69 -5.51 5.55
C TYR A 33 -0.21 -5.88 5.72
N LYS A 34 0.18 -7.13 5.45
CA LYS A 34 1.60 -7.52 5.46
C LYS A 34 2.42 -6.78 4.41
N ALA A 35 1.85 -6.54 3.23
CA ALA A 35 2.52 -5.77 2.18
C ALA A 35 2.72 -4.30 2.62
N VAL A 36 1.68 -3.66 3.16
CA VAL A 36 1.76 -2.28 3.67
C VAL A 36 2.72 -2.16 4.85
N GLU A 37 2.68 -3.10 5.79
CA GLU A 37 3.61 -3.17 6.92
C GLU A 37 5.07 -3.32 6.45
N GLY A 38 5.31 -4.21 5.48
CA GLY A 38 6.63 -4.38 4.88
C GLY A 38 7.16 -3.12 4.19
N LEU A 39 6.29 -2.40 3.46
CA LEU A 39 6.64 -1.13 2.83
C LEU A 39 6.98 -0.05 3.87
N ARG A 40 6.23 0.03 4.97
CA ARG A 40 6.52 0.96 6.08
C ARG A 40 7.85 0.64 6.73
N ALA A 41 8.09 -0.63 7.07
CA ALA A 41 9.36 -1.07 7.63
C ALA A 41 10.55 -0.77 6.69
N LEU A 42 10.36 -0.94 5.38
CA LEU A 42 11.37 -0.57 4.39
C LEU A 42 11.64 0.94 4.37
N ALA A 43 10.60 1.76 4.34
CA ALA A 43 10.73 3.22 4.36
C ALA A 43 11.50 3.69 5.61
N ASP A 44 11.14 3.19 6.79
CA ASP A 44 11.80 3.51 8.06
C ASP A 44 13.27 3.08 8.05
N ALA A 45 13.56 1.87 7.55
CA ALA A 45 14.94 1.37 7.48
C ALA A 45 15.81 2.21 6.55
N LEU A 46 15.28 2.64 5.41
CA LEU A 46 15.98 3.49 4.44
C LEU A 46 16.26 4.88 5.01
N GLU A 47 15.28 5.49 5.67
CA GLU A 47 15.45 6.80 6.33
C GLU A 47 16.53 6.73 7.41
N ASN A 48 16.47 5.71 8.27
CA ASN A 48 17.46 5.52 9.34
C ASN A 48 18.87 5.25 8.79
N ALA A 49 18.99 4.55 7.66
CA ALA A 49 20.27 4.26 7.03
C ALA A 49 20.86 5.47 6.28
N ALA A 50 20.05 6.47 5.95
CA ALA A 50 20.43 7.67 5.21
C ALA A 50 21.17 8.72 6.07
N GLU A 51 22.13 8.29 6.88
CA GLU A 51 22.97 9.18 7.69
C GLU A 51 23.63 10.28 6.84
N PRO A 52 23.56 11.58 7.24
CA PRO A 52 24.06 12.70 6.43
C PRO A 52 25.56 12.64 6.09
N SER A 53 26.34 11.87 6.85
CA SER A 53 27.78 11.68 6.65
C SER A 53 28.12 10.61 5.60
N ARG A 54 27.13 9.89 5.07
CA ARG A 54 27.33 8.83 4.08
C ARG A 54 27.10 9.36 2.67
N GLU A 55 28.03 9.06 1.77
CA GLU A 55 27.93 9.37 0.34
C GLU A 55 26.66 8.78 -0.30
N SER A 56 26.17 7.65 0.23
CA SER A 56 24.94 6.99 -0.25
C SER A 56 23.65 7.58 0.31
N SER A 57 23.69 8.61 1.16
CA SER A 57 22.50 9.16 1.83
C SER A 57 21.44 9.62 0.83
N GLU A 58 21.83 10.35 -0.23
CA GLU A 58 20.90 10.82 -1.26
C GLU A 58 20.18 9.67 -1.99
N ALA A 59 20.90 8.60 -2.32
CA ALA A 59 20.32 7.42 -2.96
C ALA A 59 19.34 6.68 -2.05
N LEU A 60 19.65 6.57 -0.75
CA LEU A 60 18.76 5.93 0.23
C LEU A 60 17.50 6.76 0.48
N ILE A 61 17.61 8.09 0.52
CA ILE A 61 16.45 8.98 0.59
C ILE A 61 15.58 8.86 -0.66
N ALA A 62 16.17 8.75 -1.86
CA ALA A 62 15.41 8.55 -3.09
C ALA A 62 14.56 7.26 -3.04
N GLU A 63 15.14 6.15 -2.58
CA GLU A 63 14.41 4.89 -2.39
C GLU A 63 13.35 4.99 -1.27
N HIS A 64 13.63 5.69 -0.18
CA HIS A 64 12.63 5.97 0.87
C HIS A 64 11.40 6.68 0.31
N LEU A 65 11.61 7.69 -0.55
CA LEU A 65 10.51 8.42 -1.20
C LEU A 65 9.68 7.52 -2.15
N ILE A 66 10.32 6.57 -2.82
CA ILE A 66 9.63 5.55 -3.62
C ILE A 66 8.77 4.66 -2.72
N ALA A 67 9.31 4.17 -1.59
CA ALA A 67 8.57 3.38 -0.63
C ALA A 67 7.35 4.15 -0.07
N CYS A 68 7.52 5.42 0.29
CA CYS A 68 6.43 6.31 0.71
C CYS A 68 5.36 6.50 -0.38
N THR A 69 5.77 6.60 -1.65
CA THR A 69 4.85 6.68 -2.79
C THR A 69 4.03 5.41 -2.94
N ALA A 70 4.66 4.23 -2.77
CA ALA A 70 3.96 2.95 -2.80
C ALA A 70 2.96 2.82 -1.65
N ILE A 71 3.31 3.24 -0.42
CA ILE A 71 2.39 3.27 0.73
C ILE A 71 1.17 4.14 0.42
N ASN A 72 1.39 5.37 -0.08
CA ASN A 72 0.31 6.27 -0.43
C ASN A 72 -0.60 5.71 -1.54
N ALA A 73 -0.02 5.02 -2.53
CA ALA A 73 -0.79 4.35 -3.57
C ALA A 73 -1.64 3.20 -3.01
N MET A 74 -1.11 2.42 -2.07
CA MET A 74 -1.85 1.37 -1.38
C MET A 74 -3.00 1.97 -0.55
N ASP A 75 -2.71 2.93 0.31
CA ASP A 75 -3.69 3.59 1.19
C ASP A 75 -4.82 4.31 0.42
N SER A 76 -4.53 4.80 -0.79
CA SER A 76 -5.53 5.45 -1.66
C SER A 76 -6.23 4.52 -2.65
N SER A 77 -5.79 3.26 -2.74
CA SER A 77 -6.43 2.25 -3.60
C SER A 77 -7.83 1.92 -3.11
N GLU A 78 -8.73 1.54 -4.03
CA GLU A 78 -10.07 1.11 -3.64
C GLU A 78 -10.05 -0.14 -2.76
N LEU A 79 -9.05 -1.02 -2.95
CA LEU A 79 -8.82 -2.17 -2.09
C LEU A 79 -8.48 -1.74 -0.65
N GLY A 80 -7.57 -0.77 -0.48
CA GLY A 80 -7.20 -0.21 0.81
C GLY A 80 -8.34 0.53 1.52
N VAL A 81 -9.28 1.11 0.77
CA VAL A 81 -10.48 1.75 1.32
C VAL A 81 -11.55 0.72 1.75
N ILE A 82 -11.57 -0.47 1.13
CA ILE A 82 -12.58 -1.50 1.37
C ILE A 82 -12.20 -2.47 2.49
N LEU A 83 -10.91 -2.78 2.64
CA LEU A 83 -10.37 -3.75 3.62
C LEU A 83 -10.23 -3.19 5.04
#